data_AF-A0A968WM78-F1
#
_entry.id   AF-A0A968WM78-F1
#
_cell.length_a   1.000
_cell.length_b   1.000
_cell.length_c   1.000
_cell.angle_alpha   90.00
_cell.angle_beta   90.00
_cell.angle_gamma   90.00
#
_symmetry.space_group_name_H-M   'P 1'
#
loop_
_entity.id
_entity.type
_entity.pdbx_description
1 polymer ?
#
loop_
_entity_poly.entity_id
_entity_poly.type
_entity_poly.pdbx_seq_one_letter_code
_entity_poly.pdbx_strand_id
1 'polypeptide(L)'
;TNPPFGARFTGKELSQEAPYKYPLLWHLFEHHNFNFDSEILFVDRCIALLKPGGKLLAIVPDSAISSTGLNATFRQQLTSSGLVRIRAAIELPGVTFAQAGTRTKTSMIYLEKLEKLERGDELHRQIESDYTFMATSKSIGFDVIIKRGATLKIDAGHNDLIDILRLYQNPQIALGQKEYQIVSYEPSCVAIAPNYSPDIHGYPATIRHLSIMFLIVLNIAIALISI
;
A
#
# COMPACT_ATOMS: atom_id res chain seq x y z
N THR A 1 -8.14 -2.83 -9.02
CA THR A 1 -8.33 -1.55 -9.71
C THR A 1 -6.97 -0.97 -10.07
N ASN A 2 -6.86 -0.28 -11.20
CA ASN A 2 -5.69 0.51 -11.58
C ASN A 2 -6.19 1.94 -11.81
N PRO A 3 -6.26 2.77 -10.75
CA PRO A 3 -6.75 4.14 -10.85
C PRO A 3 -5.93 4.94 -11.87
N PRO A 4 -6.54 5.93 -12.56
CA PRO A 4 -5.76 6.89 -13.32
C PRO A 4 -4.83 7.67 -12.38
N PHE A 5 -3.64 8.02 -12.86
CA PHE A 5 -2.62 8.74 -12.09
C PHE A 5 -2.48 10.20 -12.56
N GLY A 6 -2.18 11.09 -11.61
CA GLY A 6 -1.67 12.42 -11.92
C GLY A 6 -2.70 13.54 -12.05
N ALA A 7 -3.99 13.28 -11.85
CA ALA A 7 -4.97 14.35 -11.66
C ALA A 7 -4.91 14.84 -10.21
N ARG A 8 -5.15 16.14 -9.99
CA ARG A 8 -5.12 16.77 -8.67
C ARG A 8 -6.39 17.57 -8.44
N PHE A 9 -6.93 17.46 -7.23
CA PHE A 9 -8.17 18.11 -6.82
C PHE A 9 -7.93 18.92 -5.55
N THR A 10 -8.57 20.07 -5.45
CA THR A 10 -8.61 20.88 -4.24
C THR A 10 -9.68 20.38 -3.27
N GLY A 11 -9.51 20.65 -1.98
CA GLY A 11 -10.54 20.36 -0.98
C GLY A 11 -11.92 20.97 -1.32
N LYS A 12 -11.93 22.15 -1.97
CA LYS A 12 -13.16 22.84 -2.41
C LYS A 12 -13.94 22.05 -3.47
N GLU A 13 -13.24 21.44 -4.43
CA GLU A 13 -13.86 20.58 -5.44
C GLU A 13 -14.48 19.32 -4.83
N LEU A 14 -13.93 18.87 -3.70
CA LEU A 14 -14.33 17.63 -3.02
C LEU A 14 -15.31 17.85 -1.86
N SER A 15 -15.47 19.07 -1.36
CA SER A 15 -16.30 19.37 -0.17
C SER A 15 -17.78 19.00 -0.35
N GLN A 16 -18.28 19.03 -1.60
CA GLN A 16 -19.65 18.65 -1.93
C GLN A 16 -19.89 17.14 -1.90
N GLU A 17 -18.83 16.35 -1.78
CA GLU A 17 -18.83 14.90 -1.97
C GLU A 17 -18.69 14.10 -0.64
N ALA A 18 -18.63 14.79 0.51
CA ALA A 18 -18.36 14.18 1.83
C ALA A 18 -19.62 13.82 2.64
N PRO A 19 -19.55 12.95 3.67
CA PRO A 19 -18.48 12.01 4.07
C PRO A 19 -18.64 10.59 3.47
N TYR A 20 -19.76 10.30 2.79
CA TYR A 20 -20.05 8.95 2.29
C TYR A 20 -19.11 8.47 1.18
N LYS A 21 -18.51 9.37 0.39
CA LYS A 21 -17.65 8.98 -0.73
C LYS A 21 -16.19 8.75 -0.35
N TYR A 22 -15.67 9.44 0.67
CA TYR A 22 -14.24 9.49 1.00
C TYR A 22 -14.02 9.30 2.51
N PRO A 23 -14.28 8.10 3.05
CA PRO A 23 -14.33 7.86 4.49
C PRO A 23 -13.01 8.11 5.23
N LEU A 24 -11.85 8.09 4.55
CA LEU A 24 -10.55 8.36 5.16
C LEU A 24 -10.10 9.82 5.04
N LEU A 25 -10.46 10.49 3.95
CA LEU A 25 -9.89 11.81 3.61
C LEU A 25 -10.85 12.98 3.81
N TRP A 26 -12.16 12.74 4.01
CA TRP A 26 -13.18 13.80 4.02
C TRP A 26 -12.90 14.94 5.00
N HIS A 27 -12.35 14.63 6.18
CA HIS A 27 -12.04 15.64 7.20
C HIS A 27 -10.92 16.61 6.76
N LEU A 28 -10.15 16.25 5.72
CA LEU A 28 -9.09 17.11 5.19
C LEU A 28 -9.59 18.09 4.12
N PHE A 29 -10.80 17.91 3.60
CA PHE A 29 -11.28 18.72 2.47
C PHE A 29 -11.55 20.18 2.86
N GLU A 30 -11.81 20.44 4.14
CA GLU A 30 -11.98 21.79 4.67
C GLU A 30 -10.64 22.55 4.76
N HIS A 31 -9.51 21.84 4.76
CA HIS A 31 -8.19 22.44 4.72
C HIS A 31 -7.83 22.82 3.28
N HIS A 32 -8.21 24.04 2.88
CA HIS A 32 -8.06 24.60 1.53
C HIS A 32 -6.62 24.65 0.97
N ASN A 33 -5.61 24.34 1.78
CA ASN A 33 -4.20 24.30 1.35
C ASN A 33 -3.74 22.91 0.84
N PHE A 34 -4.59 21.89 0.89
CA PHE A 34 -4.23 20.56 0.38
C PHE A 34 -4.73 20.34 -1.06
N ASN A 35 -3.85 19.75 -1.85
CA ASN A 35 -4.17 19.15 -3.15
C ASN A 35 -4.14 17.63 -2.99
N PHE A 36 -5.21 16.99 -3.43
CA PHE A 36 -5.44 15.56 -3.34
C PHE A 36 -5.16 14.92 -4.70
N ASP A 37 -4.21 14.00 -4.72
CA ASP A 37 -3.90 13.25 -5.94
C ASP A 37 -5.01 12.21 -6.20
N SER A 38 -5.36 12.03 -7.47
CA SER A 38 -6.47 11.14 -7.88
C SER A 38 -6.34 9.74 -7.32
N GLU A 39 -5.14 9.18 -7.32
CA GLU A 39 -4.85 7.81 -6.91
C GLU A 39 -5.30 7.52 -5.46
N ILE A 40 -5.04 8.43 -4.51
CA ILE A 40 -5.44 8.23 -3.12
C ILE A 40 -6.95 8.43 -2.93
N LEU A 41 -7.57 9.36 -3.68
CA LEU A 41 -9.02 9.56 -3.70
C LEU A 41 -9.75 8.34 -4.26
N PHE A 42 -9.20 7.71 -5.31
CA PHE A 42 -9.75 6.49 -5.89
C PHE A 42 -9.68 5.33 -4.90
N VAL A 43 -8.58 5.17 -4.17
CA VAL A 43 -8.49 4.12 -3.14
C VAL A 43 -9.52 4.37 -2.04
N ASP A 44 -9.61 5.59 -1.51
CA ASP A 44 -10.59 5.94 -0.47
C ASP A 44 -12.05 5.73 -0.97
N ARG A 45 -12.33 6.12 -2.20
CA ARG A 45 -13.62 5.88 -2.85
C ARG A 45 -13.93 4.40 -3.00
N CYS A 46 -12.96 3.59 -3.40
CA CYS A 46 -13.14 2.14 -3.48
C CYS A 46 -13.44 1.55 -2.09
N ILE A 47 -12.77 2.01 -1.03
CA ILE A 47 -13.05 1.58 0.34
C ILE A 47 -14.49 1.90 0.75
N ALA A 48 -15.01 3.08 0.38
CA ALA A 48 -16.40 3.43 0.61
C ALA A 48 -17.38 2.42 -0.02
N LEU A 49 -17.09 1.99 -1.24
CA LEU A 49 -17.93 1.09 -2.04
C LEU A 49 -17.86 -0.38 -1.61
N LEU A 50 -16.81 -0.81 -0.91
CA LEU A 50 -16.70 -2.17 -0.41
C LEU A 50 -17.80 -2.46 0.63
N LYS A 51 -18.37 -3.66 0.58
CA LYS A 51 -19.06 -4.24 1.73
C LYS A 51 -18.06 -4.62 2.83
N PRO A 52 -18.48 -4.78 4.10
CA PRO A 52 -17.62 -5.37 5.13
C PRO A 52 -17.09 -6.75 4.70
N GLY A 53 -15.83 -7.05 5.05
CA GLY A 53 -15.08 -8.21 4.54
C GLY A 53 -14.69 -8.11 3.06
N GLY A 54 -15.06 -7.03 2.38
CA GLY A 54 -14.71 -6.77 0.99
C GLY A 54 -13.22 -6.53 0.81
N LYS A 55 -12.68 -7.01 -0.31
CA LYS A 55 -11.24 -6.98 -0.62
C LYS A 55 -10.96 -6.05 -1.78
N LEU A 56 -9.92 -5.23 -1.65
CA LEU A 56 -9.47 -4.30 -2.68
C LEU A 56 -8.00 -4.55 -2.99
N LEU A 57 -7.71 -4.89 -4.24
CA LEU A 57 -6.37 -4.84 -4.79
C LEU A 57 -6.26 -3.60 -5.68
N ALA A 58 -5.38 -2.67 -5.34
CA ALA A 58 -5.19 -1.43 -6.07
C ALA A 58 -3.73 -1.26 -6.48
N ILE A 59 -3.49 -0.77 -7.69
CA ILE A 59 -2.16 -0.39 -8.16
C ILE A 59 -2.05 1.11 -8.03
N VAL A 60 -1.03 1.60 -7.34
CA VAL A 60 -0.80 3.02 -7.09
C VAL A 60 0.63 3.39 -7.46
N PRO A 61 0.92 4.67 -7.77
CA PRO A 61 2.30 5.14 -7.86
C PRO A 61 3.00 4.88 -6.53
N ASP A 62 4.28 4.54 -6.56
CA ASP A 62 5.02 4.30 -5.33
C ASP A 62 4.96 5.51 -4.38
N SER A 63 4.93 6.73 -4.92
CA SER A 63 4.78 7.98 -4.15
C SER A 63 3.53 8.02 -3.27
N ALA A 64 2.42 7.39 -3.67
CA ALA A 64 1.19 7.36 -2.87
C ALA A 64 1.40 6.67 -1.52
N ILE A 65 2.38 5.77 -1.45
CA ILE A 65 2.66 4.97 -0.26
C ILE A 65 4.06 5.25 0.33
N SER A 66 4.93 5.99 -0.36
CA SER A 66 6.27 6.34 0.15
C SER A 66 6.43 7.80 0.56
N SER A 67 5.71 8.72 -0.07
CA SER A 67 6.00 10.15 0.09
C SER A 67 5.43 10.74 1.39
N THR A 68 5.96 11.92 1.76
CA THR A 68 5.54 12.70 2.94
C THR A 68 4.29 13.54 2.64
N GLY A 69 3.86 14.37 3.60
CA GLY A 69 2.71 15.26 3.43
C GLY A 69 1.39 14.49 3.41
N LEU A 70 0.50 14.82 2.47
CA LEU A 70 -0.83 14.24 2.39
C LEU A 70 -0.82 12.72 2.23
N ASN A 71 0.15 12.18 1.49
CA ASN A 71 0.31 10.73 1.33
C ASN A 71 0.67 10.05 2.66
N ALA A 72 1.45 10.70 3.53
CA ALA A 72 1.69 10.18 4.89
C ALA A 72 0.42 10.18 5.73
N THR A 73 -0.39 11.25 5.65
CA THR A 73 -1.69 11.30 6.33
C THR A 73 -2.65 10.22 5.82
N PHE A 74 -2.72 10.00 4.51
CA PHE A 74 -3.54 8.94 3.92
C PHE A 74 -3.13 7.55 4.45
N ARG A 75 -1.82 7.28 4.51
CA ARG A 75 -1.30 6.04 5.11
C ARG A 75 -1.66 5.90 6.58
N GLN A 76 -1.51 6.98 7.35
CA GLN A 76 -1.91 7.00 8.74
C GLN A 76 -3.39 6.63 8.88
N GLN A 77 -4.27 7.21 8.06
CA GLN A 77 -5.70 6.90 8.06
C GLN A 77 -5.99 5.44 7.67
N LEU A 78 -5.28 4.88 6.69
CA LEU A 78 -5.42 3.46 6.34
C LEU A 78 -5.13 2.54 7.52
N THR A 79 -4.16 2.89 8.37
CA THR A 79 -3.74 2.06 9.51
C THR A 79 -4.54 2.35 10.78
N SER A 80 -4.88 3.61 11.07
CA SER A 80 -5.47 4.02 12.36
C SER A 80 -7.00 4.14 12.37
N SER A 81 -7.65 4.29 11.20
CA SER A 81 -9.10 4.51 11.12
C SER A 81 -9.95 3.32 11.60
N GLY A 82 -9.36 2.12 11.62
CA GLY A 82 -10.09 0.88 11.88
C GLY A 82 -11.10 0.50 10.78
N LEU A 83 -11.09 1.18 9.62
CA LEU A 83 -11.99 0.89 8.50
C LEU A 83 -11.48 -0.24 7.60
N VAL A 84 -10.16 -0.37 7.49
CA VAL A 84 -9.52 -1.38 6.65
C VAL A 84 -8.34 -2.02 7.36
N ARG A 85 -7.95 -3.20 6.91
CA ARG A 85 -6.69 -3.85 7.21
C ARG A 85 -5.84 -3.89 5.96
N ILE A 86 -4.56 -3.50 6.08
CA ILE A 86 -3.57 -3.68 5.02
C ILE A 86 -3.10 -5.14 5.07
N ARG A 87 -3.46 -5.93 4.06
CA ARG A 87 -3.11 -7.35 3.96
C ARG A 87 -1.76 -7.55 3.28
N ALA A 88 -1.50 -6.77 2.22
CA ALA A 88 -0.21 -6.80 1.55
C ALA A 88 0.14 -5.47 0.85
N ALA A 89 1.43 -5.21 0.70
CA ALA A 89 1.98 -4.18 -0.17
C ALA A 89 3.13 -4.78 -1.00
N ILE A 90 3.09 -4.67 -2.33
CA ILE A 90 4.06 -5.29 -3.23
C ILE A 90 4.61 -4.24 -4.19
N GLU A 91 5.91 -3.93 -4.12
CA GLU A 91 6.58 -3.07 -5.10
C GLU A 91 6.72 -3.82 -6.43
N LEU A 92 6.37 -3.13 -7.52
CA LEU A 92 6.44 -3.64 -8.89
C LEU A 92 7.60 -3.00 -9.64
N PRO A 93 8.26 -3.72 -10.56
CA PRO A 93 9.35 -3.15 -11.33
C PRO A 93 8.83 -2.05 -12.28
N GLY A 94 9.65 -1.03 -12.55
CA GLY A 94 9.24 0.11 -13.38
C GLY A 94 8.85 -0.26 -14.82
N VAL A 95 9.20 -1.46 -15.29
CA VAL A 95 8.79 -1.98 -16.60
C VAL A 95 7.31 -2.40 -16.66
N THR A 96 6.65 -2.59 -15.51
CA THR A 96 5.28 -3.14 -15.41
C THR A 96 4.27 -2.46 -16.33
N PHE A 97 4.34 -1.13 -16.42
CA PHE A 97 3.43 -0.33 -17.25
C PHE A 97 4.13 0.34 -18.43
N ALA A 98 5.36 -0.09 -18.78
CA ALA A 98 6.13 0.54 -19.85
C ALA A 98 5.44 0.43 -21.22
N GLN A 99 4.67 -0.65 -21.47
CA GLN A 99 3.86 -0.75 -22.68
C GLN A 99 2.72 0.28 -22.73
N ALA A 100 2.19 0.68 -21.58
CA ALA A 100 1.17 1.71 -21.45
C ALA A 100 1.76 3.14 -21.49
N GLY A 101 3.06 3.27 -21.76
CA GLY A 101 3.74 4.56 -21.97
C GLY A 101 4.34 5.18 -20.72
N THR A 102 4.39 4.46 -19.59
CA THR A 102 5.01 4.97 -18.35
C THR A 102 5.96 3.98 -17.71
N ARG A 103 7.09 4.48 -17.20
CA ARG A 103 8.03 3.73 -16.35
C ARG A 103 7.97 4.15 -14.88
N THR A 104 6.91 4.86 -14.49
CA THR A 104 6.65 5.20 -13.09
C THR A 104 6.66 3.94 -12.24
N LYS A 105 7.45 3.96 -11.16
CA LYS A 105 7.42 2.89 -10.16
C LYS A 105 6.03 2.83 -9.53
N THR A 106 5.50 1.62 -9.42
CA THR A 106 4.17 1.37 -8.89
C THR A 106 4.23 0.29 -7.85
N SER A 107 3.22 0.29 -7.00
CA SER A 107 3.07 -0.68 -5.94
C SER A 107 1.63 -1.17 -5.91
N MET A 108 1.46 -2.44 -5.57
CA MET A 108 0.16 -3.07 -5.42
C MET A 108 -0.19 -3.13 -3.93
N ILE A 109 -1.29 -2.51 -3.54
CA ILE A 109 -1.82 -2.56 -2.18
C ILE A 109 -3.03 -3.50 -2.14
N TYR A 110 -3.05 -4.37 -1.15
CA TYR A 110 -4.16 -5.27 -0.87
C TYR A 110 -4.78 -4.88 0.48
N LEU A 111 -6.02 -4.40 0.44
CA LEU A 111 -6.80 -3.97 1.58
C LEU A 111 -8.01 -4.87 1.78
N GLU A 112 -8.44 -4.99 3.02
CA GLU A 112 -9.69 -5.66 3.42
C GLU A 112 -10.51 -4.71 4.30
N LYS A 113 -11.78 -4.49 3.95
CA LYS A 113 -12.68 -3.64 4.74
C LYS A 113 -13.11 -4.38 5.99
N LEU A 114 -12.91 -3.74 7.14
CA LEU A 114 -13.30 -4.29 8.42
C LEU A 114 -14.80 -4.07 8.65
N GLU A 115 -15.42 -5.01 9.37
CA GLU A 115 -16.72 -4.77 9.97
C GLU A 115 -16.60 -3.69 11.04
N LYS A 116 -17.56 -2.76 11.05
CA LYS A 116 -17.76 -1.89 12.20
C LYS A 116 -18.16 -2.80 13.36
N LEU A 117 -17.20 -3.07 14.25
CA LEU A 117 -17.54 -3.72 15.51
C LEU A 117 -18.39 -2.75 16.31
N GLU A 118 -19.52 -3.23 16.84
CA GLU A 118 -20.14 -2.54 17.97
C GLU A 118 -19.19 -2.65 19.18
N ARG A 119 -19.26 -1.70 20.12
CA ARG A 119 -18.41 -1.71 21.33
C ARG A 119 -18.68 -3.02 22.10
N GLY A 120 -17.79 -3.99 22.00
CA GLY A 120 -17.91 -5.28 22.69
C GLY A 120 -17.38 -6.49 21.90
N ASP A 121 -17.31 -6.42 20.57
CA ASP A 121 -16.98 -7.57 19.71
C ASP A 121 -15.49 -7.64 19.29
N GLU A 122 -14.59 -7.06 20.07
CA GLU A 122 -13.14 -7.05 19.80
C GLU A 122 -12.51 -8.46 19.75
N LEU A 123 -13.18 -9.46 20.34
CA LEU A 123 -12.67 -10.82 20.50
C LEU A 123 -12.73 -11.67 19.20
N HIS A 124 -13.63 -11.37 18.26
CA HIS A 124 -13.81 -12.21 17.06
C HIS A 124 -12.80 -11.93 15.93
N ARG A 125 -12.02 -10.84 16.03
CA ARG A 125 -11.11 -10.41 14.95
C ARG A 125 -9.75 -11.13 14.94
N GLN A 126 -9.50 -12.00 15.93
CA GLN A 126 -8.20 -12.55 16.29
C GLN A 126 -7.64 -13.66 15.36
N ILE A 127 -8.33 -14.03 14.26
CA ILE A 127 -8.01 -15.28 13.54
C ILE A 127 -7.52 -15.09 12.09
N GLU A 128 -7.73 -13.94 11.43
CA GLU A 128 -7.45 -13.82 9.97
C GLU A 128 -6.13 -13.15 9.58
N SER A 129 -5.05 -13.40 10.32
CA SER A 129 -3.66 -12.89 10.09
C SER A 129 -3.39 -11.50 10.70
N ASP A 130 -2.60 -11.48 11.78
CA ASP A 130 -2.10 -10.28 12.47
C ASP A 130 -0.85 -9.69 11.80
N TYR A 131 -0.77 -9.66 10.47
CA TYR A 131 0.40 -9.10 9.80
C TYR A 131 0.08 -8.41 8.49
N THR A 132 0.92 -7.45 8.12
CA THR A 132 1.02 -6.93 6.77
C THR A 132 2.13 -7.67 6.03
N PHE A 133 1.82 -8.26 4.88
CA PHE A 133 2.82 -8.89 4.02
C PHE A 133 3.44 -7.87 3.07
N MET A 134 4.75 -7.88 2.94
CA MET A 134 5.47 -6.95 2.10
C MET A 134 6.42 -7.67 1.18
N ALA A 135 6.46 -7.26 -0.08
CA ALA A 135 7.36 -7.86 -1.05
C ALA A 135 7.85 -6.88 -2.10
N THR A 136 9.01 -7.19 -2.69
CA THR A 136 9.53 -6.49 -3.88
C THR A 136 9.68 -7.47 -5.02
N SER A 137 9.01 -7.20 -6.14
CA SER A 137 9.23 -7.90 -7.40
C SER A 137 10.30 -7.17 -8.21
N LYS A 138 11.37 -7.89 -8.57
CA LYS A 138 12.40 -7.40 -9.50
C LYS A 138 12.02 -7.70 -10.95
N SER A 139 11.27 -8.78 -11.17
CA SER A 139 10.87 -9.25 -12.49
C SER A 139 9.45 -9.79 -12.50
N ILE A 140 8.72 -9.50 -13.58
CA ILE A 140 7.33 -9.89 -13.82
C ILE A 140 7.18 -10.83 -15.03
N GLY A 141 8.30 -11.44 -15.45
CA GLY A 141 8.37 -12.38 -16.57
C GLY A 141 8.40 -11.74 -17.95
N PHE A 142 8.56 -10.42 -18.04
CA PHE A 142 8.78 -9.75 -19.32
C PHE A 142 9.58 -8.46 -19.17
N ASP A 143 10.13 -8.00 -20.29
CA ASP A 143 10.71 -6.66 -20.45
C ASP A 143 10.04 -5.93 -21.63
N VAL A 144 10.26 -4.62 -21.71
CA VAL A 144 9.76 -3.76 -22.79
C VAL A 144 10.93 -3.05 -23.45
N ILE A 145 11.16 -3.40 -24.71
CA ILE A 145 12.17 -2.78 -25.57
C ILE A 145 11.54 -1.86 -26.60
N ILE A 146 12.30 -0.88 -27.10
CA ILE A 146 11.87 -0.03 -28.20
C ILE A 146 12.48 -0.56 -29.49
N LYS A 147 11.64 -0.91 -30.46
CA LYS A 147 12.08 -1.34 -31.79
C LYS A 147 11.34 -0.52 -32.84
N ARG A 148 12.11 0.21 -33.66
CA ARG A 148 11.56 1.07 -34.73
C ARG A 148 10.48 2.05 -34.24
N GLY A 149 10.70 2.65 -33.06
CA GLY A 149 9.76 3.61 -32.45
C GLY A 149 8.55 3.00 -31.77
N ALA A 150 8.35 1.68 -31.82
CA ALA A 150 7.27 0.98 -31.11
C ALA A 150 7.80 0.26 -29.85
N THR A 151 7.00 0.26 -28.79
CA THR A 151 7.25 -0.54 -27.59
C THR A 151 6.84 -1.99 -27.83
N LEU A 152 7.77 -2.92 -27.63
CA LEU A 152 7.52 -4.36 -27.76
C LEU A 152 7.76 -5.04 -26.41
N LYS A 153 6.77 -5.82 -25.96
CA LYS A 153 6.93 -6.74 -24.85
C LYS A 153 7.65 -7.99 -25.34
N ILE A 154 8.66 -8.40 -24.58
CA ILE A 154 9.40 -9.63 -24.79
C ILE A 154 9.33 -10.46 -23.51
N ASP A 155 9.09 -11.76 -23.64
CA ASP A 155 9.16 -12.66 -22.50
C ASP A 155 10.62 -12.73 -22.05
N ALA A 156 10.85 -12.36 -20.79
CA ALA A 156 12.19 -12.15 -20.26
C ALA A 156 12.18 -12.28 -18.74
N GLY A 157 13.14 -13.02 -18.21
CA GLY A 157 13.30 -13.20 -16.78
C GLY A 157 12.22 -14.08 -16.15
N HIS A 158 12.31 -14.19 -14.83
CA HIS A 158 11.36 -14.93 -14.00
C HIS A 158 10.16 -14.07 -13.62
N ASN A 159 9.02 -14.67 -13.29
CA ASN A 159 7.88 -13.92 -12.76
C ASN A 159 7.81 -14.07 -11.24
N ASP A 160 8.39 -13.10 -10.53
CA ASP A 160 8.43 -13.09 -9.07
C ASP A 160 7.03 -13.06 -8.45
N LEU A 161 6.02 -12.53 -9.15
CA LEU A 161 4.65 -12.43 -8.61
C LEU A 161 4.04 -13.80 -8.33
N ILE A 162 4.44 -14.83 -9.08
CA ILE A 162 3.99 -16.21 -8.84
C ILE A 162 4.56 -16.74 -7.52
N ASP A 163 5.83 -16.47 -7.26
CA ASP A 163 6.47 -16.90 -6.02
C ASP A 163 6.02 -16.06 -4.83
N ILE A 164 5.88 -14.74 -5.00
CA ILE A 164 5.30 -13.83 -3.99
C ILE A 164 3.90 -14.30 -3.58
N LEU A 165 3.05 -14.72 -4.52
CA LEU A 165 1.73 -15.26 -4.20
C LEU A 165 1.82 -16.56 -3.38
N ARG A 166 2.70 -17.48 -3.77
CA ARG A 166 2.92 -18.74 -3.02
C ARG A 166 3.44 -18.47 -1.61
N LEU A 167 4.37 -17.54 -1.47
CA LEU A 167 4.93 -17.12 -0.19
C LEU A 167 3.88 -16.41 0.67
N TYR A 168 3.04 -15.55 0.08
CA TYR A 168 1.93 -14.91 0.78
C TYR A 168 0.93 -15.92 1.35
N GLN A 169 0.68 -17.01 0.63
CA GLN A 169 -0.22 -18.10 1.02
C GLN A 169 0.46 -19.11 1.96
N ASN A 170 1.73 -18.91 2.33
CA ASN A 170 2.47 -19.87 3.11
C ASN A 170 1.94 -19.95 4.56
N PRO A 171 1.44 -21.11 5.01
CA PRO A 171 0.92 -21.27 6.38
C PRO A 171 2.01 -21.17 7.45
N GLN A 172 3.30 -21.17 7.08
CA GLN A 172 4.43 -21.03 8.01
C GLN A 172 4.71 -19.57 8.43
N ILE A 173 3.97 -18.59 7.88
CA ILE A 173 4.04 -17.22 8.38
C ILE A 173 3.32 -17.18 9.73
N ALA A 174 4.10 -17.10 10.81
CA ALA A 174 3.62 -17.11 12.17
C ALA A 174 4.46 -16.16 13.00
N LEU A 175 3.99 -14.92 13.14
CA LEU A 175 4.69 -13.89 13.92
C LEU A 175 4.70 -14.23 15.41
N GLY A 176 3.58 -14.71 15.97
CA GLY A 176 3.45 -14.91 17.41
C GLY A 176 3.74 -13.59 18.15
N GLN A 177 4.80 -13.57 18.97
CA GLN A 177 5.27 -12.37 19.67
C GLN A 177 6.36 -11.60 18.92
N LYS A 178 6.77 -12.07 17.72
CA LYS A 178 7.79 -11.38 16.91
C LYS A 178 7.18 -10.18 16.21
N GLU A 179 7.98 -9.13 16.13
CA GLU A 179 7.65 -7.91 15.39
C GLU A 179 7.62 -8.11 13.86
N TYR A 180 8.47 -9.01 13.35
CA TYR A 180 8.52 -9.34 11.93
C TYR A 180 9.09 -10.76 11.71
N GLN A 181 8.87 -11.27 10.49
CA GLN A 181 9.46 -12.50 9.99
C GLN A 181 9.92 -12.28 8.54
N ILE A 182 11.20 -12.50 8.27
CA ILE A 182 11.69 -12.60 6.89
C ILE A 182 11.13 -13.90 6.31
N VAL A 183 10.34 -13.78 5.25
CA VAL A 183 9.69 -14.91 4.58
C VAL A 183 10.55 -15.44 3.44
N SER A 184 11.18 -14.55 2.69
CA SER A 184 12.17 -14.90 1.66
C SER A 184 13.13 -13.74 1.43
N TYR A 185 14.35 -14.06 1.01
CA TYR A 185 15.33 -13.08 0.54
C TYR A 185 15.18 -12.81 -0.97
N GLU A 186 14.77 -13.81 -1.75
CA GLU A 186 14.56 -13.71 -3.19
C GLU A 186 13.33 -14.56 -3.63
N PRO A 187 12.26 -13.93 -4.14
CA PRO A 187 11.98 -12.49 -4.08
C PRO A 187 11.91 -12.00 -2.62
N SER A 188 12.31 -10.76 -2.38
CA SER A 188 12.37 -10.21 -1.01
C SER A 188 10.96 -10.12 -0.44
N CYS A 189 10.70 -10.83 0.66
CA CYS A 189 9.38 -10.92 1.31
C CYS A 189 9.53 -10.87 2.84
N VAL A 190 8.69 -10.06 3.50
CA VAL A 190 8.63 -9.94 4.97
C VAL A 190 7.19 -9.86 5.43
N ALA A 191 6.89 -10.50 6.56
CA ALA A 191 5.64 -10.29 7.30
C ALA A 191 5.92 -9.40 8.51
N ILE A 192 5.11 -8.38 8.73
CA ILE A 192 5.30 -7.38 9.78
C ILE A 192 4.06 -7.29 10.67
N ALA A 193 4.26 -7.27 11.98
CA ALA A 193 3.20 -7.10 12.97
C ALA A 193 2.58 -5.69 12.88
N PRO A 194 1.30 -5.51 13.24
CA PRO A 194 0.59 -4.24 13.06
C PRO A 194 1.11 -3.14 14.01
N ASN A 195 1.78 -3.54 15.10
CA ASN A 195 2.35 -2.69 16.14
C ASN A 195 3.86 -2.48 16.00
N TYR A 196 4.47 -2.89 14.89
CA TYR A 196 5.91 -2.75 14.70
C TYR A 196 6.34 -1.26 14.63
N SER A 197 7.33 -0.89 15.45
CA SER A 197 7.97 0.43 15.42
C SER A 197 9.50 0.27 15.44
N PRO A 198 10.20 0.42 14.29
CA PRO A 198 11.64 0.31 14.24
C PRO A 198 12.35 1.53 14.82
N ASP A 199 13.39 1.28 15.62
CA ASP A 199 14.43 2.27 15.89
C ASP A 199 15.28 2.52 14.63
N ILE A 200 15.48 3.80 14.32
CA ILE A 200 16.01 4.31 13.04
C ILE A 200 17.45 3.80 12.74
N HIS A 201 18.16 3.28 13.74
CA HIS A 201 19.58 2.95 13.66
C HIS A 201 19.92 1.45 13.49
N GLY A 202 18.94 0.54 13.45
CA GLY A 202 19.17 -0.91 13.58
C GLY A 202 19.03 -1.80 12.33
N TYR A 203 18.82 -1.26 11.13
CA TYR A 203 18.39 -2.10 10.00
C TYR A 203 19.48 -3.01 9.38
N PRO A 204 19.25 -4.34 9.26
CA PRO A 204 20.00 -5.21 8.35
C PRO A 204 19.78 -4.81 6.88
N ALA A 205 20.77 -5.02 6.02
CA ALA A 205 20.83 -4.48 4.65
C ALA A 205 19.63 -4.86 3.75
N THR A 206 18.98 -5.99 4.00
CA THR A 206 17.79 -6.46 3.28
C THR A 206 16.54 -5.65 3.57
N ILE A 207 16.42 -5.13 4.80
CA ILE A 207 15.34 -4.22 5.20
C ILE A 207 15.60 -2.82 4.62
N ARG A 208 16.86 -2.46 4.35
CA ARG A 208 17.20 -1.13 3.82
C ARG A 208 16.63 -0.84 2.43
N HIS A 209 16.49 -1.85 1.57
CA HIS A 209 15.80 -1.69 0.28
C HIS A 209 14.29 -1.63 0.42
N LEU A 210 13.75 -2.34 1.42
CA LEU A 210 12.35 -2.26 1.79
C LEU A 210 12.02 -0.99 2.61
N SER A 211 12.99 -0.19 3.08
CA SER A 211 12.80 0.98 3.99
C SER A 211 11.69 1.93 3.56
N ILE A 212 11.58 2.17 2.26
CA ILE A 212 10.56 3.07 1.70
C ILE A 212 9.18 2.42 1.81
N MET A 213 9.10 1.11 1.58
CA MET A 213 7.91 0.35 1.87
C MET A 213 7.68 0.18 3.39
N PHE A 214 8.71 0.11 4.24
CA PHE A 214 8.58 0.01 5.70
C PHE A 214 7.91 1.26 6.31
N LEU A 215 8.07 2.42 5.68
CA LEU A 215 7.31 3.64 6.00
C LEU A 215 5.81 3.54 5.67
N ILE A 216 5.37 2.48 4.98
CA ILE A 216 3.96 2.22 4.66
C ILE A 216 3.19 1.79 5.91
N VAL A 217 3.82 0.98 6.77
CA VAL A 217 3.21 0.42 7.98
C VAL A 217 3.52 1.27 9.22
N LEU A 218 4.59 2.07 9.16
CA LEU A 218 5.09 2.76 10.33
C LEU A 218 4.36 4.09 10.62
N ASN A 219 3.51 4.05 11.65
CA ASN A 219 3.08 5.22 12.42
C ASN A 219 4.27 5.87 13.15
N ILE A 220 5.10 6.66 12.44
CA ILE A 220 5.90 7.69 13.12
C ILE A 220 5.30 9.05 12.81
N ALA A 221 4.64 9.57 13.86
CA ALA A 221 4.23 10.94 13.99
C ALA A 221 5.42 11.88 13.77
N ILE A 222 5.35 12.70 12.72
CA ILE A 222 5.95 14.04 12.79
C ILE A 222 4.89 14.93 13.44
N ALA A 223 4.80 14.82 14.77
CA ALA A 223 4.11 15.76 15.64
C ALA A 223 5.09 16.43 16.64
N LEU A 224 6.40 16.30 16.42
CA LEU A 224 7.45 16.98 17.18
C LEU A 224 8.54 17.46 16.21
N ILE A 225 8.23 18.51 15.44
CA ILE A 225 9.12 19.64 15.08
C ILE A 225 8.14 20.76 14.67
N SER A 226 7.60 21.43 15.68
CA SER A 226 7.10 22.82 15.66
C SER A 226 6.69 23.16 17.10
N ILE A 227 7.70 23.20 17.97
CA ILE A 227 7.88 24.30 18.91
C ILE A 227 8.94 25.19 18.26
#